data_AF-A0A9P6PHB4-F1
#
_entry.id   AF-A0A9P6PHB4-F1
#
_cell.length_a   1.000
_cell.length_b   1.000
_cell.length_c   1.000
_cell.angle_alpha   90.00
_cell.angle_beta   90.00
_cell.angle_gamma   90.00
#
_symmetry.space_group_name_H-M   'P 1'
#
loop_
_entity.id
_entity.type
_entity.pdbx_description
1 polymer ?
#
loop_
_entity_poly.entity_id
_entity_poly.type
_entity_poly.pdbx_seq_one_letter_code
_entity_poly.pdbx_strand_id
1 'polypeptide(L)'
;MPATWQKFKCGSIEGELDLVSSRVPHEPQFIYVDDVLDAFKIHDVDRFEADGRTIAYVQDDNGIIIPCRPECVIEVVYETPQSDSTSLTAKSGFERTVINKLDGLHDQGLTTQEIVRQVLKETHEINDRLILIQSKTEAILTQQLELAEHPIPRLFIALPEEPTKYDPSNWFRTKFHLHFICECGEHTKITGSKFPNHIHLAKHEGYLISEPIAFFKKYGPFLLLMLELIKSGINISGYVVPILTNLKVDELVGSVQQTVEVVTAKIDYSLECIDKQLAGDFIDTEPQAVMTQQDLTNYLSNVEGLEGVGLRQLGSFLKTSSEVNLLGNLYRMTTSDCHVKWVCRDHYRASYQEKHAQKLRDVVKLALGEFDEQLGKVTITLKSSFAAAEFYNAVSKAKGVLELIVDLSWRFNRSDLEELADALKKSGVSILRLDLQRFRTSLPSKNFLI
;
A
#
# COMPACT_ATOMS: atom_id res chain seq x y z
N MET A 1 -60.96 1.44 14.71
CA MET A 1 -60.31 0.12 14.65
C MET A 1 -59.47 -0.01 15.90
N PRO A 2 -59.41 -1.16 16.58
CA PRO A 2 -58.51 -1.32 17.71
C PRO A 2 -57.06 -1.25 17.20
N ALA A 3 -56.24 -0.44 17.85
CA ALA A 3 -54.80 -0.38 17.58
C ALA A 3 -54.18 -1.75 17.88
N THR A 4 -53.48 -2.34 16.90
CA THR A 4 -52.69 -3.56 17.08
C THR A 4 -51.30 -3.16 17.51
N TRP A 5 -51.03 -3.29 18.80
CA TRP A 5 -49.71 -3.09 19.38
C TRP A 5 -48.92 -4.39 19.29
N GLN A 6 -47.67 -4.33 18.84
CA GLN A 6 -46.75 -5.47 18.86
C GLN A 6 -45.61 -5.22 19.84
N LYS A 7 -45.44 -6.18 20.77
CA LYS A 7 -44.31 -6.21 21.71
C LYS A 7 -43.09 -6.83 21.04
N PHE A 8 -41.92 -6.26 21.27
CA PHE A 8 -40.65 -6.85 20.85
C PHE A 8 -39.59 -6.71 21.93
N LYS A 9 -38.56 -7.57 21.84
CA LYS A 9 -37.45 -7.65 22.79
C LYS A 9 -36.12 -7.74 22.06
N CYS A 10 -35.17 -6.89 22.41
CA CYS A 10 -33.80 -6.92 21.90
C CYS A 10 -32.85 -6.89 23.10
N GLY A 11 -32.20 -8.02 23.40
CA GLY A 11 -31.44 -8.18 24.64
C GLY A 11 -32.34 -8.02 25.88
N SER A 12 -31.99 -7.09 26.77
CA SER A 12 -32.75 -6.79 27.99
C SER A 12 -33.84 -5.72 27.83
N ILE A 13 -34.02 -5.14 26.63
CA ILE A 13 -34.98 -4.06 26.38
C ILE A 13 -36.25 -4.63 25.75
N GLU A 14 -37.42 -4.23 26.26
CA GLU A 14 -38.74 -4.55 25.73
C GLU A 14 -39.49 -3.26 25.34
N GLY A 15 -40.21 -3.28 24.21
CA GLY A 15 -40.98 -2.13 23.71
C GLY A 15 -42.25 -2.54 22.97
N GLU A 16 -43.17 -1.59 22.76
CA GLU A 16 -44.42 -1.76 22.00
C GLU A 16 -44.48 -0.78 20.83
N LEU A 17 -44.85 -1.26 19.63
CA LEU A 17 -45.05 -0.42 18.43
C LEU A 17 -46.52 -0.41 18.00
N ASP A 18 -47.06 0.77 17.66
CA ASP A 18 -48.41 0.92 17.08
C ASP A 18 -48.32 0.88 15.55
N LEU A 19 -48.93 -0.14 14.94
CA LEU A 19 -48.95 -0.28 13.48
C LEU A 19 -50.24 0.35 12.92
N VAL A 20 -50.21 1.66 12.66
CA VAL A 20 -51.33 2.34 11.99
C VAL A 20 -51.07 2.49 10.47
N SER A 21 -51.75 1.64 9.71
CA SER A 21 -52.23 1.81 8.32
C SER A 21 -51.19 2.06 7.20
N SER A 22 -50.73 0.99 6.55
CA SER A 22 -50.46 0.99 5.11
C SER A 22 -51.43 0.06 4.37
N ARG A 23 -52.24 0.60 3.46
CA ARG A 23 -53.26 -0.13 2.69
C ARG A 23 -52.65 -0.91 1.52
N VAL A 24 -52.03 -2.06 1.72
CA VAL A 24 -51.86 -3.09 0.66
C VAL A 24 -51.79 -4.49 1.31
N PRO A 25 -52.67 -5.46 0.99
CA PRO A 25 -52.74 -6.71 1.78
C PRO A 25 -51.74 -7.83 1.44
N HIS A 26 -50.80 -7.70 0.51
CA HIS A 26 -50.04 -8.87 0.00
C HIS A 26 -48.56 -8.65 -0.36
N GLU A 27 -47.79 -7.90 0.45
CA GLU A 27 -46.32 -7.95 0.41
C GLU A 27 -45.73 -8.14 1.81
N PRO A 28 -44.60 -8.85 1.96
CA PRO A 28 -43.86 -8.88 3.21
C PRO A 28 -43.41 -7.45 3.56
N GLN A 29 -43.84 -6.94 4.71
CA GLN A 29 -43.40 -5.64 5.22
C GLN A 29 -41.98 -5.78 5.77
N PHE A 30 -41.02 -5.20 5.08
CA PHE A 30 -39.68 -4.97 5.61
C PHE A 30 -39.72 -3.71 6.47
N ILE A 31 -39.28 -3.81 7.71
CA ILE A 31 -39.05 -2.63 8.56
C ILE A 31 -37.60 -2.22 8.31
N TYR A 32 -37.37 -1.01 7.78
CA TYR A 32 -36.02 -0.52 7.58
C TYR A 32 -35.42 -0.10 8.94
N VAL A 33 -34.11 -0.25 9.09
CA VAL A 33 -33.39 0.17 10.31
C VAL A 33 -33.67 1.64 10.63
N ASP A 34 -33.82 2.47 9.62
CA ASP A 34 -34.14 3.90 9.78
C ASP A 34 -35.54 4.12 10.40
N ASP A 35 -36.53 3.28 10.08
CA ASP A 35 -37.88 3.34 10.67
C ASP A 35 -37.86 2.93 12.16
N VAL A 36 -36.97 2.00 12.53
CA VAL A 36 -36.74 1.60 13.92
C VAL A 36 -36.07 2.75 14.68
N LEU A 37 -35.04 3.38 14.10
CA LEU A 37 -34.31 4.49 14.72
C LEU A 37 -35.20 5.73 14.93
N ASP A 38 -36.08 6.04 13.97
CA ASP A 38 -37.06 7.12 14.08
C ASP A 38 -38.11 6.86 15.17
N ALA A 39 -38.56 5.60 15.35
CA ALA A 39 -39.50 5.23 16.41
C ALA A 39 -38.92 5.43 17.82
N PHE A 40 -37.60 5.35 17.97
CA PHE A 40 -36.90 5.58 19.24
C PHE A 40 -36.45 7.04 19.45
N LYS A 41 -36.70 7.96 18.49
CA LYS A 41 -36.22 9.36 18.51
C LYS A 41 -34.70 9.49 18.77
N ILE A 42 -33.91 8.56 18.25
CA ILE A 42 -32.45 8.57 18.44
C ILE A 42 -31.85 9.46 17.35
N HIS A 43 -31.44 10.68 17.71
CA HIS A 43 -30.98 11.69 16.75
C HIS A 43 -29.46 11.85 16.64
N ASP A 44 -28.66 11.17 17.47
CA ASP A 44 -27.20 11.21 17.39
C ASP A 44 -26.61 9.79 17.40
N VAL A 45 -25.95 9.42 16.29
CA VAL A 45 -25.18 8.18 16.16
C VAL A 45 -23.71 8.56 16.16
N ASP A 46 -23.06 8.39 17.30
CA ASP A 46 -21.61 8.55 17.39
C ASP A 46 -20.88 7.34 16.81
N ARG A 47 -19.72 7.61 16.20
CA ARG A 47 -18.89 6.63 15.52
C ARG A 47 -17.61 6.41 16.33
N PHE A 48 -17.39 5.18 16.81
CA PHE A 48 -16.15 4.79 17.48
C PHE A 48 -15.24 4.00 16.52
N GLU A 49 -13.93 4.25 16.55
CA GLU A 49 -12.93 3.45 15.84
C GLU A 49 -12.23 2.50 16.81
N ALA A 50 -12.34 1.20 16.52
CA ALA A 50 -11.54 0.16 17.16
C ALA A 50 -10.90 -0.69 16.05
N ASP A 51 -9.60 -0.90 16.12
CA ASP A 51 -8.81 -1.66 15.12
C ASP A 51 -9.00 -1.16 13.67
N GLY A 52 -9.11 0.16 13.48
CA GLY A 52 -9.23 0.78 12.16
C GLY A 52 -10.57 0.51 11.45
N ARG A 53 -11.61 0.08 12.19
CA ARG A 53 -12.97 -0.06 11.67
C ARG A 53 -13.95 0.78 12.49
N THR A 54 -14.81 1.51 11.79
CA THR A 54 -15.87 2.31 12.40
C THR A 54 -17.07 1.43 12.72
N ILE A 55 -17.51 1.40 13.98
CA ILE A 55 -18.67 0.61 14.42
C ILE A 55 -19.72 1.58 15.00
N ALA A 56 -20.97 1.44 14.55
CA ALA A 56 -22.10 2.15 15.14
C ALA A 56 -22.52 1.46 16.46
N TYR A 57 -22.79 2.26 17.48
CA TYR A 57 -23.32 1.79 18.75
C TYR A 57 -24.49 2.65 19.19
N VAL A 58 -25.35 2.06 20.02
CA VAL A 58 -26.43 2.79 20.69
C VAL A 58 -26.15 2.75 22.18
N GLN A 59 -26.26 3.91 22.82
CA GLN A 59 -26.13 4.05 24.26
C GLN A 59 -27.53 4.26 24.84
N ASP A 60 -27.93 3.40 25.79
CA ASP A 60 -29.22 3.57 26.46
C ASP A 60 -29.18 4.67 27.54
N ASP A 61 -30.35 4.99 28.10
CA ASP A 61 -30.50 6.03 29.13
C ASP A 61 -29.71 5.75 30.42
N ASN A 62 -29.15 4.54 30.59
CA ASN A 62 -28.30 4.14 31.71
C ASN A 62 -26.80 4.14 31.36
N GLY A 63 -26.45 4.51 30.12
CA GLY A 63 -25.08 4.62 29.65
C GLY A 63 -24.44 3.30 29.20
N ILE A 64 -25.23 2.26 28.93
CA ILE A 64 -24.72 0.98 28.44
C ILE A 64 -24.56 1.05 26.92
N ILE A 65 -23.33 0.80 26.45
CA ILE A 65 -22.96 0.83 25.03
C ILE A 65 -23.22 -0.55 24.41
N ILE A 66 -24.14 -0.62 23.46
CA ILE A 66 -24.46 -1.85 22.73
C ILE A 66 -23.89 -1.74 21.30
N PRO A 67 -22.90 -2.56 20.92
CA PRO A 67 -22.35 -2.55 19.57
C PRO A 67 -23.36 -3.15 18.59
N CYS A 68 -23.79 -2.36 17.60
CA CYS A 68 -24.65 -2.85 16.53
C CYS A 68 -23.79 -3.60 15.51
N ARG A 69 -23.79 -4.95 15.59
CA ARG A 69 -23.24 -5.77 14.50
C ARG A 69 -24.31 -6.02 13.43
N PRO A 70 -23.94 -6.14 12.14
CA PRO A 70 -24.88 -6.42 11.04
C PRO A 70 -25.59 -7.78 11.14
N GLU A 71 -25.26 -8.62 12.12
CA GLU A 71 -25.69 -10.01 12.25
C GLU A 71 -26.76 -10.22 13.34
N CYS A 72 -27.33 -9.16 13.93
CA CYS A 72 -28.38 -9.32 14.95
C CYS A 72 -29.70 -9.81 14.31
N VAL A 73 -30.03 -11.08 14.54
CA VAL A 73 -31.34 -11.67 14.20
C VAL A 73 -32.32 -11.42 15.35
N ILE A 74 -33.45 -10.76 15.07
CA ILE A 74 -34.54 -10.56 16.03
C ILE A 74 -35.42 -11.83 16.04
N GLU A 75 -35.53 -12.49 17.18
CA GLU A 75 -36.40 -13.66 17.37
C GLU A 75 -37.76 -13.20 17.90
N VAL A 76 -38.83 -13.46 17.14
CA VAL A 76 -40.21 -13.12 17.53
C VAL A 76 -40.79 -14.30 18.32
N VAL A 77 -40.97 -14.12 19.63
CA VAL A 77 -41.58 -15.13 20.51
C VAL A 77 -43.08 -14.92 20.56
N TYR A 78 -43.85 -15.94 20.16
CA TYR A 78 -45.30 -15.97 20.34
C TYR A 78 -45.63 -16.70 21.63
N GLU A 79 -46.16 -16.01 22.64
CA GLU A 79 -46.81 -16.67 23.77
C GLU A 79 -48.20 -17.15 23.34
N THR A 80 -48.40 -18.46 23.30
CA THR A 80 -49.72 -19.06 23.04
C THR A 80 -50.51 -19.14 24.36
N PRO A 81 -51.76 -18.67 24.41
CA PRO A 81 -52.57 -18.81 25.61
C PRO A 81 -52.88 -20.30 25.86
N GLN A 82 -52.61 -20.79 27.07
CA GLN A 82 -53.10 -22.08 27.53
C GLN A 82 -54.64 -22.08 27.54
N SER A 83 -55.25 -22.89 26.67
CA SER A 83 -56.70 -23.13 26.67
C SER A 83 -57.00 -24.50 27.27
N ASP A 84 -57.78 -24.50 28.35
CA ASP A 84 -58.31 -25.68 29.03
C ASP A 84 -59.18 -26.56 28.12
N SER A 85 -59.05 -27.86 28.35
CA SER A 85 -59.71 -28.94 27.62
C SER A 85 -61.22 -29.02 27.86
N THR A 86 -62.01 -29.11 26.79
CA THR A 86 -63.28 -29.86 26.82
C THR A 86 -63.57 -30.49 25.46
N SER A 87 -63.97 -31.77 25.52
CA SER A 87 -64.11 -32.69 24.40
C SER A 87 -65.34 -32.39 23.54
N LEU A 88 -65.25 -32.55 22.21
CA LEU A 88 -66.39 -32.80 21.33
C LEU A 88 -65.92 -33.50 20.04
N THR A 89 -66.23 -34.79 19.95
CA THR A 89 -65.99 -35.67 18.81
C THR A 89 -67.00 -35.38 17.68
N ALA A 90 -66.55 -34.67 16.64
CA ALA A 90 -66.99 -34.82 15.22
C ALA A 90 -66.43 -33.67 14.34
N LYS A 91 -65.13 -33.69 14.00
CA LYS A 91 -64.51 -32.73 13.05
C LYS A 91 -63.39 -33.36 12.19
N SER A 92 -63.56 -34.59 11.70
CA SER A 92 -62.46 -35.35 11.07
C SER A 92 -62.00 -34.92 9.68
N GLY A 93 -62.68 -33.98 9.00
CA GLY A 93 -62.28 -33.50 7.66
C GLY A 93 -61.56 -32.14 7.65
N PHE A 94 -62.02 -31.21 8.48
CA PHE A 94 -61.47 -29.84 8.52
C PHE A 94 -60.12 -29.81 9.23
N GLU A 95 -59.99 -30.49 10.37
CA GLU A 95 -58.75 -30.53 11.16
C GLU A 95 -57.59 -31.12 10.36
N ARG A 96 -57.83 -32.19 9.60
CA ARG A 96 -56.82 -32.81 8.73
C ARG A 96 -56.38 -31.89 7.59
N THR A 97 -57.30 -31.10 7.05
CA THR A 97 -56.98 -30.11 6.00
C THR A 97 -56.14 -28.97 6.56
N VAL A 98 -56.40 -28.54 7.79
CA VAL A 98 -55.62 -27.50 8.48
C VAL A 98 -54.21 -28.00 8.82
N ILE A 99 -54.08 -29.22 9.36
CA ILE A 99 -52.77 -29.83 9.68
C ILE A 99 -51.92 -29.96 8.41
N ASN A 100 -52.47 -30.52 7.33
CA ASN A 100 -51.72 -30.66 6.07
C ASN A 100 -51.27 -29.31 5.48
N LYS A 101 -52.06 -28.24 5.68
CA LYS A 101 -51.66 -26.88 5.26
C LYS A 101 -50.57 -26.29 6.16
N LEU A 102 -50.63 -26.55 7.46
CA LEU A 102 -49.59 -26.12 8.41
C LEU A 102 -48.26 -26.83 8.15
N ASP A 103 -48.29 -28.13 7.89
CA ASP A 103 -47.10 -28.90 7.52
C ASP A 103 -46.49 -28.37 6.23
N GLY A 104 -47.32 -28.10 5.20
CA GLY A 104 -46.85 -27.51 3.95
C GLY A 104 -46.24 -26.10 4.10
N LEU A 105 -46.77 -25.28 5.02
CA LEU A 105 -46.19 -23.97 5.36
C LEU A 105 -44.89 -24.11 6.14
N HIS A 106 -44.77 -25.11 7.01
CA HIS A 106 -43.54 -25.38 7.75
C HIS A 106 -42.41 -25.82 6.80
N ASP A 107 -42.70 -26.74 5.88
CA ASP A 107 -41.76 -27.18 4.84
C ASP A 107 -41.34 -26.01 3.92
N GLN A 108 -42.29 -25.13 3.58
CA GLN A 108 -41.99 -23.91 2.83
C GLN A 108 -41.10 -22.94 3.63
N GLY A 109 -41.31 -22.83 4.94
CA GLY A 109 -40.47 -22.04 5.83
C GLY A 109 -39.03 -22.56 5.90
N LEU A 110 -38.86 -23.88 6.05
CA LEU A 110 -37.53 -24.52 6.10
C LEU A 110 -36.78 -24.37 4.77
N THR A 111 -37.45 -24.57 3.63
CA THR A 111 -36.84 -24.36 2.31
C THR A 111 -36.46 -22.90 2.07
N THR A 112 -37.28 -21.95 2.51
CA THR A 112 -36.95 -20.51 2.44
C THR A 112 -35.74 -20.18 3.30
N GLN A 113 -35.65 -20.73 4.53
CA GLN A 113 -34.51 -20.51 5.42
C GLN A 113 -33.20 -21.06 4.83
N GLU A 114 -33.24 -22.23 4.20
CA GLU A 114 -32.06 -22.81 3.53
C GLU A 114 -31.62 -21.97 2.33
N ILE A 115 -32.57 -21.49 1.51
CA ILE A 115 -32.26 -20.59 0.39
C ILE A 115 -31.61 -19.30 0.89
N VAL A 116 -32.16 -18.67 1.95
CA VAL A 116 -31.59 -17.44 2.53
C VAL A 116 -30.17 -17.70 3.05
N ARG A 117 -29.94 -18.84 3.71
CA ARG A 117 -28.61 -19.22 4.20
C ARG A 117 -27.61 -19.39 3.06
N GLN A 118 -28.03 -20.03 1.96
CA GLN A 118 -27.19 -20.20 0.79
C GLN A 118 -26.88 -18.86 0.12
N VAL A 119 -27.88 -18.01 -0.10
CA VAL A 119 -27.71 -16.68 -0.69
C VAL A 119 -26.78 -15.81 0.16
N LEU A 120 -26.92 -15.85 1.49
CA LEU A 120 -26.04 -15.09 2.39
C LEU A 120 -24.58 -15.57 2.28
N LYS A 121 -24.37 -16.89 2.23
CA LYS A 121 -23.04 -17.49 2.05
C LYS A 121 -22.41 -17.08 0.71
N GLU A 122 -23.17 -17.16 -0.38
CA GLU A 122 -22.70 -16.76 -1.72
C GLU A 122 -22.42 -15.25 -1.78
N THR A 123 -23.24 -14.44 -1.11
CA THR A 123 -23.03 -12.99 -0.99
C THR A 123 -21.73 -12.67 -0.24
N HIS A 124 -21.45 -13.37 0.85
CA HIS A 124 -20.19 -13.21 1.59
C HIS A 124 -18.98 -13.55 0.73
N GLU A 125 -19.01 -14.67 -0.01
CA GLU A 125 -17.93 -15.06 -0.92
C GLU A 125 -17.71 -14.02 -2.03
N ILE A 126 -18.78 -13.47 -2.60
CA ILE A 126 -18.69 -12.40 -3.59
C ILE A 126 -18.05 -11.15 -2.97
N ASN A 127 -18.47 -10.75 -1.78
CA ASN A 127 -17.91 -9.59 -1.08
C ASN A 127 -16.41 -9.76 -0.78
N ASP A 128 -15.99 -10.93 -0.31
CA ASP A 128 -14.56 -11.24 -0.07
C ASP A 128 -13.74 -11.13 -1.36
N ARG A 129 -14.30 -11.63 -2.47
CA ARG A 129 -13.66 -11.53 -3.80
C ARG A 129 -13.58 -10.08 -4.28
N LEU A 130 -14.62 -9.28 -4.04
CA LEU A 130 -14.63 -7.86 -4.40
C LEU A 130 -13.58 -7.07 -3.60
N ILE A 131 -13.47 -7.30 -2.29
CA ILE A 131 -12.45 -6.68 -1.43
C ILE A 131 -11.04 -7.05 -1.94
N LEU A 132 -10.82 -8.32 -2.28
CA LEU A 132 -9.54 -8.77 -2.84
C LEU A 132 -9.22 -8.12 -4.20
N ILE A 133 -10.21 -8.00 -5.09
CA ILE A 133 -10.03 -7.35 -6.40
C ILE A 133 -9.73 -5.86 -6.22
N GLN A 134 -10.45 -5.18 -5.33
CA GLN A 134 -10.25 -3.77 -5.03
C GLN A 134 -8.83 -3.53 -4.50
N SER A 135 -8.42 -4.29 -3.48
CA SER A 135 -7.07 -4.22 -2.90
C SER A 135 -5.97 -4.46 -3.94
N LYS A 136 -6.14 -5.46 -4.82
CA LYS A 136 -5.17 -5.73 -5.89
C LYS A 136 -5.13 -4.62 -6.95
N THR A 137 -6.28 -4.04 -7.28
CA THR A 137 -6.37 -2.95 -8.26
C THR A 137 -5.65 -1.72 -7.74
N GLU A 138 -5.89 -1.35 -6.47
CA GLU A 138 -5.20 -0.25 -5.80
C GLU A 138 -3.69 -0.49 -5.76
N ALA A 139 -3.24 -1.67 -5.36
CA ALA A 139 -1.82 -2.01 -5.32
C ALA A 139 -1.12 -1.90 -6.69
N ILE A 140 -1.79 -2.31 -7.77
CA ILE A 140 -1.27 -2.16 -9.15
C ILE A 140 -1.18 -0.69 -9.56
N LEU A 141 -2.22 0.10 -9.26
CA LEU A 141 -2.25 1.53 -9.60
C LEU A 141 -1.16 2.30 -8.85
N THR A 142 -1.03 2.06 -7.54
CA THR A 142 0.03 2.64 -6.70
C THR A 142 1.41 2.30 -7.25
N GLN A 143 1.65 1.03 -7.58
CA GLN A 143 2.92 0.60 -8.15
C GLN A 143 3.23 1.31 -9.47
N GLN A 144 2.25 1.43 -10.38
CA GLN A 144 2.45 2.11 -11.66
C GLN A 144 2.77 3.59 -11.47
N LEU A 145 2.07 4.26 -10.56
CA LEU A 145 2.32 5.65 -10.21
C LEU A 145 3.74 5.81 -9.65
N GLU A 146 4.11 5.03 -8.63
CA GLU A 146 5.43 5.10 -8.00
C GLU A 146 6.58 4.78 -8.97
N LEU A 147 6.40 3.82 -9.89
CA LEU A 147 7.39 3.52 -10.93
C LEU A 147 7.61 4.70 -11.90
N ALA A 148 6.58 5.51 -12.16
CA ALA A 148 6.65 6.68 -13.03
C ALA A 148 7.13 7.94 -12.30
N GLU A 149 6.78 8.08 -11.02
CA GLU A 149 7.09 9.25 -10.21
C GLU A 149 8.45 9.19 -9.53
N HIS A 150 8.94 8.00 -9.20
CA HIS A 150 10.20 7.81 -8.47
C HIS A 150 11.28 7.11 -9.33
N PRO A 151 11.77 7.74 -10.41
CA PRO A 151 12.83 7.17 -11.24
C PRO A 151 14.20 7.17 -10.55
N ILE A 152 14.34 7.88 -9.42
CA ILE A 152 15.57 7.96 -8.61
C ILE A 152 15.24 7.70 -7.13
N PRO A 153 16.24 7.37 -6.29
CA PRO A 153 16.02 7.21 -4.86
C PRO A 153 15.53 8.49 -4.18
N ARG A 154 14.56 8.35 -3.27
CA ARG A 154 13.90 9.49 -2.60
C ARG A 154 14.51 9.85 -1.26
N LEU A 155 15.16 8.91 -0.58
CA LEU A 155 15.81 9.16 0.70
C LEU A 155 17.28 9.52 0.49
N PHE A 156 17.67 10.70 0.96
CA PHE A 156 19.05 11.18 0.90
C PHE A 156 19.34 12.18 2.01
N ILE A 157 20.63 12.38 2.28
CA ILE A 157 21.17 13.43 3.15
C ILE A 157 22.32 14.16 2.45
N ALA A 158 22.65 15.34 2.94
CA ALA A 158 23.81 16.11 2.50
C ALA A 158 24.80 16.26 3.65
N LEU A 159 26.05 15.84 3.42
CA LEU A 159 27.12 15.90 4.41
C LEU A 159 28.31 16.70 3.86
N PRO A 160 29.01 17.49 4.69
CA PRO A 160 30.21 18.19 4.27
C PRO A 160 31.37 17.21 4.02
N GLU A 161 32.23 17.53 3.06
CA GLU A 161 33.44 16.77 2.75
C GLU A 161 34.38 16.72 3.97
N GLU A 162 34.68 17.89 4.54
CA GLU A 162 35.56 18.05 5.70
C GLU A 162 34.91 18.97 6.76
N PRO A 163 34.55 18.46 7.95
CA PRO A 163 33.96 19.27 9.01
C PRO A 163 34.99 20.18 9.71
N THR A 164 36.29 19.84 9.62
CA THR A 164 37.39 20.56 10.29
C THR A 164 37.72 21.92 9.69
N LYS A 165 37.21 22.24 8.49
CA LYS A 165 37.37 23.54 7.83
C LYS A 165 36.15 24.45 8.07
N TYR A 166 35.51 24.30 9.23
CA TYR A 166 34.32 25.08 9.55
C TYR A 166 34.63 26.58 9.67
N ASP A 167 34.12 27.36 8.72
CA ASP A 167 33.96 28.80 8.84
C ASP A 167 32.46 29.11 8.99
N PRO A 168 31.98 29.39 10.22
CA PRO A 168 30.58 29.76 10.47
C PRO A 168 30.14 30.98 9.65
N SER A 169 31.08 31.81 9.24
CA SER A 169 30.83 33.04 8.49
C SER A 169 30.81 32.81 6.98
N ASN A 170 31.25 31.64 6.49
CA ASN A 170 31.40 31.38 5.06
C ASN A 170 31.23 29.90 4.68
N TRP A 171 30.11 29.30 5.08
CA TRP A 171 29.78 27.92 4.77
C TRP A 171 29.64 27.65 3.25
N PHE A 172 29.50 28.68 2.41
CA PHE A 172 29.51 28.58 0.94
C PHE A 172 30.80 27.98 0.37
N ARG A 173 31.90 28.02 1.13
CA ARG A 173 33.18 27.40 0.72
C ARG A 173 33.22 25.91 0.98
N THR A 174 32.28 25.40 1.78
CA THR A 174 32.20 23.99 2.12
C THR A 174 31.58 23.22 0.97
N LYS A 175 32.27 22.16 0.56
CA LYS A 175 31.76 21.20 -0.41
C LYS A 175 30.86 20.21 0.31
N PHE A 176 29.66 20.01 -0.22
CA PHE A 176 28.71 19.03 0.29
C PHE A 176 28.54 17.89 -0.71
N HIS A 177 28.43 16.69 -0.17
CA HIS A 177 28.12 15.49 -0.93
C HIS A 177 26.73 14.99 -0.53
N LEU A 178 25.91 14.68 -1.53
CA LEU A 178 24.63 14.00 -1.35
C LEU A 178 24.87 12.50 -1.25
N HIS A 179 24.37 11.88 -0.18
CA HIS A 179 24.39 10.45 0.04
C HIS A 179 22.96 9.91 0.05
N PHE A 180 22.70 8.89 -0.75
CA PHE A 180 21.42 8.20 -0.77
C PHE A 180 21.31 7.18 0.35
N ILE A 181 20.08 6.90 0.74
CA ILE A 181 19.73 6.04 1.86
C ILE A 181 18.93 4.84 1.34
N CYS A 182 19.26 3.66 1.85
CA CYS A 182 18.54 2.42 1.61
C CYS A 182 17.22 2.40 2.39
N GLU A 183 16.11 2.20 1.68
CA GLU A 183 14.74 2.13 2.20
C GLU A 183 14.39 0.75 2.77
N CYS A 184 15.36 -0.02 3.28
CA CYS A 184 15.06 -1.32 3.88
C CYS A 184 14.45 -1.15 5.28
N GLY A 185 13.50 -2.03 5.59
CA GLY A 185 12.80 -2.09 6.88
C GLY A 185 12.10 -3.45 7.04
N GLU A 186 11.13 -3.52 7.95
CA GLU A 186 10.38 -4.76 8.18
C GLU A 186 9.67 -5.24 6.90
N HIS A 187 9.20 -4.31 6.05
CA HIS A 187 8.57 -4.61 4.77
C HIS A 187 9.52 -5.22 3.71
N THR A 188 10.83 -5.13 3.91
CA THR A 188 11.85 -5.79 3.06
C THR A 188 12.45 -7.04 3.69
N LYS A 189 12.01 -7.39 4.90
CA LYS A 189 12.62 -8.46 5.68
C LYS A 189 12.29 -9.82 5.11
N ILE A 190 13.34 -10.58 4.85
CA ILE A 190 13.22 -11.96 4.38
C ILE A 190 13.45 -12.87 5.58
N THR A 191 12.56 -13.85 5.75
CA THR A 191 12.69 -14.87 6.78
C THR A 191 14.04 -15.58 6.65
N GLY A 192 14.86 -15.51 7.71
CA GLY A 192 16.18 -16.14 7.76
C GLY A 192 17.34 -15.30 7.18
N SER A 193 17.10 -14.05 6.75
CA SER A 193 18.18 -13.13 6.38
C SER A 193 19.02 -12.75 7.61
N LYS A 194 20.34 -12.74 7.43
CA LYS A 194 21.29 -12.25 8.44
C LYS A 194 21.52 -10.74 8.37
N PHE A 195 21.00 -10.09 7.32
CA PHE A 195 21.17 -8.66 7.15
C PHE A 195 20.22 -7.90 8.07
N PRO A 196 20.72 -6.89 8.82
CA PRO A 196 19.85 -5.97 9.52
C PRO A 196 18.92 -5.29 8.51
N ASN A 197 17.63 -5.21 8.81
CA ASN A 197 16.65 -4.51 7.98
C ASN A 197 16.29 -3.19 8.65
N HIS A 198 17.25 -2.27 8.65
CA HIS A 198 17.09 -0.90 9.14
C HIS A 198 17.64 0.06 8.09
N ILE A 199 17.10 1.29 8.08
CA ILE A 199 17.53 2.32 7.14
C ILE A 199 19.03 2.61 7.33
N HIS A 200 19.80 2.60 6.26
CA HIS A 200 21.25 2.86 6.30
C HIS A 200 21.71 3.57 5.02
N LEU A 201 22.92 4.14 5.04
CA LEU A 201 23.46 4.84 3.88
C LEU A 201 23.90 3.85 2.80
N ALA A 202 23.55 4.15 1.55
CA ALA A 202 23.97 3.34 0.43
C ALA A 202 25.49 3.48 0.23
N LYS A 203 26.15 2.37 -0.13
CA LYS A 203 27.61 2.32 -0.29
C LYS A 203 28.04 3.02 -1.57
N HIS A 204 28.18 4.35 -1.54
CA HIS A 204 28.73 5.17 -2.62
C HIS A 204 29.45 6.41 -2.06
N GLU A 205 30.33 7.02 -2.85
CA GLU A 205 31.19 8.15 -2.42
C GLU A 205 30.41 9.45 -2.13
N GLY A 206 29.14 9.50 -2.49
CA GLY A 206 28.34 10.71 -2.50
C GLY A 206 28.47 11.51 -3.79
N TYR A 207 27.50 12.37 -4.08
CA TYR A 207 27.49 13.24 -5.26
C TYR A 207 27.77 14.68 -4.84
N LEU A 208 28.82 15.29 -5.40
CA LEU A 208 29.16 16.67 -5.10
C LEU A 208 28.03 17.62 -5.54
N ILE A 209 27.53 18.44 -4.62
CA ILE A 209 26.47 19.41 -4.89
C ILE A 209 27.08 20.64 -5.60
N SER A 210 26.57 20.98 -6.79
CA SER A 210 27.08 22.09 -7.62
C SER A 210 26.70 23.46 -7.08
N GLU A 211 25.46 23.61 -6.61
CA GLU A 211 24.85 24.86 -6.16
C GLU A 211 24.29 24.72 -4.74
N PRO A 212 25.14 24.64 -3.69
CA PRO A 212 24.70 24.37 -2.33
C PRO A 212 23.59 25.32 -1.84
N ILE A 213 23.68 26.61 -2.15
CA ILE A 213 22.69 27.62 -1.72
C ILE A 213 21.29 27.28 -2.23
N ALA A 214 21.16 27.10 -3.55
CA ALA A 214 19.88 26.80 -4.18
C ALA A 214 19.37 25.40 -3.79
N PHE A 215 20.28 24.44 -3.64
CA PHE A 215 19.98 23.10 -3.15
C PHE A 215 19.38 23.13 -1.75
N PHE A 216 20.04 23.77 -0.78
CA PHE A 216 19.55 23.86 0.60
C PHE A 216 18.34 24.78 0.75
N LYS A 217 18.18 25.81 -0.09
CA LYS A 217 16.93 26.57 -0.14
C LYS A 217 15.74 25.69 -0.54
N LYS A 218 15.96 24.72 -1.44
CA LYS A 218 14.90 23.84 -1.94
C LYS A 218 14.66 22.61 -1.05
N TYR A 219 15.73 21.93 -0.63
CA TYR A 219 15.69 20.65 0.08
C TYR A 219 16.05 20.77 1.57
N GLY A 220 16.42 21.97 2.06
CA GLY A 220 16.83 22.21 3.44
C GLY A 220 15.84 21.70 4.48
N PRO A 221 14.54 22.03 4.41
CA PRO A 221 13.55 21.51 5.36
C PRO A 221 13.48 19.98 5.40
N PHE A 222 13.56 19.33 4.24
CA PHE A 222 13.62 17.87 4.15
C PHE A 222 14.91 17.30 4.75
N LEU A 223 16.05 17.93 4.47
CA LEU A 223 17.35 17.50 5.00
C LEU A 223 17.44 17.66 6.50
N LEU A 224 16.90 18.76 7.05
CA LEU A 224 16.83 19.01 8.49
C LEU A 224 16.11 17.85 9.18
N LEU A 225 14.89 17.55 8.70
CA LEU A 225 14.12 16.40 9.14
C LEU A 225 14.94 15.11 9.07
N MET A 226 15.47 14.77 7.90
CA MET A 226 16.21 13.49 7.71
C MET A 226 17.43 13.38 8.64
N LEU A 227 18.15 14.48 8.86
CA LEU A 227 19.31 14.51 9.74
C LEU A 227 18.91 14.37 11.21
N GLU A 228 17.82 15.01 11.65
CA GLU A 228 17.27 14.84 13.00
C GLU A 228 16.80 13.42 13.27
N LEU A 229 16.17 12.78 12.27
CA LEU A 229 15.74 11.38 12.34
C LEU A 229 16.91 10.42 12.55
N ILE A 230 17.95 10.61 11.75
CA ILE A 230 19.16 9.79 11.82
C ILE A 230 19.89 10.04 13.14
N LYS A 231 19.95 11.29 13.59
CA LYS A 231 20.59 11.66 14.84
C LYS A 231 19.88 11.06 16.06
N SER A 232 18.56 11.09 16.07
CA SER A 232 17.74 10.66 17.20
C SER A 232 17.42 9.15 17.18
N GLY A 233 17.59 8.47 16.04
CA GLY A 233 17.33 7.04 15.90
C GLY A 233 15.88 6.65 16.16
N ILE A 234 14.96 7.29 15.42
CA ILE A 234 13.52 7.16 15.63
C ILE A 234 12.96 5.98 14.81
N ASN A 235 11.96 5.28 15.37
CA ASN A 235 11.13 4.34 14.62
C ASN A 235 9.86 5.05 14.13
N ILE A 236 9.65 5.12 12.82
CA ILE A 236 8.48 5.77 12.21
C ILE A 236 7.84 4.79 11.24
N SER A 237 6.54 4.49 11.42
CA SER A 237 5.74 3.72 10.44
C SER A 237 6.41 2.43 9.95
N GLY A 238 7.09 1.70 10.83
CA GLY A 238 7.80 0.45 10.49
C GLY A 238 9.20 0.63 9.88
N TYR A 239 9.66 1.86 9.70
CA TYR A 239 11.05 2.21 9.42
C TYR A 239 11.81 2.38 10.73
N VAL A 240 12.72 1.46 11.00
CA VAL A 240 13.68 1.63 12.09
C VAL A 240 14.84 2.45 11.56
N VAL A 241 14.92 3.73 11.94
CA VAL A 241 16.13 4.53 11.76
C VAL A 241 17.05 4.19 12.92
N PRO A 242 18.20 3.53 12.68
CA PRO A 242 19.14 3.25 13.76
C PRO A 242 19.69 4.57 14.30
N ILE A 243 19.89 4.65 15.62
CA ILE A 243 20.70 5.73 16.23
C ILE A 243 22.06 5.76 15.51
N LEU A 244 22.63 6.95 15.27
CA LEU A 244 23.92 7.15 14.60
C LEU A 244 25.05 6.18 15.01
N THR A 245 25.05 5.73 16.26
CA THR A 245 26.00 4.75 16.81
C THR A 245 25.90 3.35 16.18
N ASN A 246 24.75 3.02 15.58
CA ASN A 246 24.46 1.75 14.91
C ASN A 246 24.54 1.84 13.37
N LEU A 247 24.64 3.05 12.80
CA LEU A 247 25.08 3.25 11.42
C LEU A 247 26.52 2.78 11.35
N LYS A 248 26.76 1.56 10.85
CA LYS A 248 28.11 1.04 10.69
C LYS A 248 28.88 1.98 9.77
N VAL A 249 29.82 2.72 10.34
CA VAL A 249 30.60 3.73 9.63
C VAL A 249 31.53 3.11 8.57
N ASP A 250 31.70 1.78 8.59
CA ASP A 250 32.28 1.00 7.49
C ASP A 250 31.56 1.22 6.14
N GLU A 251 30.32 1.75 6.14
CA GLU A 251 29.50 1.94 4.95
C GLU A 251 29.64 3.34 4.31
N LEU A 252 30.29 4.30 4.98
CA LEU A 252 30.25 5.70 4.55
C LEU A 252 31.32 6.06 3.50
N VAL A 253 32.48 5.41 3.46
CA VAL A 253 33.52 5.60 2.41
C VAL A 253 34.42 4.37 2.31
N GLY A 254 34.63 3.84 1.11
CA GLY A 254 35.47 2.66 0.84
C GLY A 254 36.98 2.81 1.05
N SER A 255 37.47 3.80 1.82
CA SER A 255 38.92 3.98 2.02
C SER A 255 39.35 4.67 3.32
N VAL A 256 38.44 5.24 4.12
CA VAL A 256 38.80 5.86 5.40
C VAL A 256 37.78 5.43 6.43
N GLN A 257 38.27 4.77 7.48
CA GLN A 257 37.52 4.39 8.66
C GLN A 257 37.06 5.67 9.37
N GLN A 258 35.94 6.26 8.92
CA GLN A 258 35.34 7.38 9.62
C GLN A 258 34.88 6.86 10.98
N THR A 259 35.04 7.66 12.02
CA THR A 259 34.53 7.29 13.35
C THR A 259 33.12 7.84 13.51
N VAL A 260 32.33 7.27 14.42
CA VAL A 260 30.98 7.77 14.72
C VAL A 260 31.01 9.25 15.12
N GLU A 261 32.09 9.69 15.77
CA GLU A 261 32.30 11.10 16.13
C GLU A 261 32.45 11.99 14.89
N VAL A 262 33.16 11.53 13.84
CA VAL A 262 33.31 12.29 12.59
C VAL A 262 31.97 12.43 11.87
N VAL A 263 31.19 11.35 11.80
CA VAL A 263 29.86 11.39 11.15
C VAL A 263 28.89 12.27 11.94
N THR A 264 28.89 12.14 13.27
CA THR A 264 28.09 13.01 14.15
C THR A 264 28.48 14.48 13.95
N ALA A 265 29.78 14.81 13.91
CA ALA A 265 30.24 16.16 13.66
C ALA A 265 29.82 16.69 12.27
N LYS A 266 29.81 15.84 11.23
CA LYS A 266 29.30 16.20 9.90
C LYS A 266 27.79 16.47 9.91
N ILE A 267 27.02 15.71 10.67
CA ILE A 267 25.58 15.91 10.82
C ILE A 267 25.29 17.19 11.58
N ASP A 268 25.95 17.40 12.72
CA ASP A 268 25.81 18.62 13.51
C ASP A 268 26.15 19.87 12.68
N TYR A 269 27.21 19.77 11.86
CA TYR A 269 27.58 20.80 10.90
C TYR A 269 26.47 21.09 9.88
N SER A 270 25.91 20.03 9.27
CA SER A 270 24.84 20.19 8.28
C SER A 270 23.58 20.81 8.90
N LEU A 271 23.19 20.37 10.11
CA LEU A 271 22.07 20.94 10.86
C LEU A 271 22.27 22.45 11.08
N GLU A 272 23.42 22.85 11.63
CA GLU A 272 23.71 24.26 11.90
C GLU A 272 23.72 25.12 10.62
N CYS A 273 24.22 24.58 9.50
CA CYS A 273 24.21 25.28 8.21
C CYS A 273 22.79 25.49 7.68
N ILE A 274 21.96 24.45 7.74
CA ILE A 274 20.57 24.51 7.28
C ILE A 274 19.78 25.50 8.13
N ASP A 275 19.91 25.43 9.46
CA ASP A 275 19.23 26.32 10.39
C ASP A 275 19.58 27.80 10.15
N LYS A 276 20.87 28.11 9.97
CA LYS A 276 21.31 29.50 9.68
C LYS A 276 20.79 30.02 8.35
N GLN A 277 20.72 29.17 7.33
CA GLN A 277 20.21 29.58 6.02
C GLN A 277 18.69 29.80 6.06
N LEU A 278 17.96 28.94 6.77
CA LEU A 278 16.52 29.10 6.95
C LEU A 278 16.22 30.34 7.82
N ALA A 279 16.97 30.57 8.89
CA ALA A 279 16.79 31.75 9.74
C ALA A 279 17.07 33.09 9.02
N GLY A 280 17.94 33.09 8.00
CA GLY A 280 18.28 34.30 7.24
C GLY A 280 17.17 34.79 6.29
N ASP A 281 16.31 33.90 5.80
CA ASP A 281 15.21 34.21 4.86
C ASP A 281 13.86 34.44 5.60
N PHE A 282 13.74 34.05 6.88
CA PHE A 282 12.52 34.13 7.68
C PHE A 282 12.72 34.98 8.95
N ILE A 283 12.68 36.31 8.82
CA ILE A 283 12.92 37.24 9.94
C ILE A 283 11.83 37.19 11.05
N ASP A 284 10.68 36.53 10.82
CA ASP A 284 9.54 36.56 11.77
C ASP A 284 9.03 35.18 12.25
N THR A 285 9.82 34.09 12.17
CA THR A 285 9.34 32.78 12.68
C THR A 285 9.93 32.50 14.06
N GLU A 286 9.05 32.30 15.06
CA GLU A 286 9.40 31.87 16.42
C GLU A 286 10.37 30.68 16.41
N PRO A 287 11.18 30.48 17.48
CA PRO A 287 12.08 29.34 17.60
C PRO A 287 11.28 28.07 17.32
N GLN A 288 11.65 27.36 16.24
CA GLN A 288 10.90 26.21 15.79
C GLN A 288 10.91 25.18 16.93
N ALA A 289 9.74 24.93 17.51
CA ALA A 289 9.59 23.95 18.58
C ALA A 289 10.14 22.60 18.10
N VAL A 290 10.80 21.87 19.00
CA VAL A 290 11.30 20.51 18.73
C VAL A 290 10.16 19.71 18.09
N MET A 291 10.36 19.33 16.83
CA MET A 291 9.32 18.73 16.02
C MET A 291 8.94 17.37 16.62
N THR A 292 7.64 17.17 16.92
CA THR A 292 7.20 15.95 17.59
C THR A 292 7.13 14.78 16.60
N GLN A 293 7.14 13.54 17.10
CA GLN A 293 6.96 12.34 16.27
C GLN A 293 5.63 12.35 15.48
N GLN A 294 4.62 13.06 15.97
CA GLN A 294 3.35 13.26 15.28
C GLN A 294 3.49 14.27 14.12
N ASP A 295 4.17 15.39 14.34
CA ASP A 295 4.45 16.41 13.30
C ASP A 295 5.29 15.82 12.16
N LEU A 296 6.22 14.95 12.52
CA LEU A 296 7.12 14.18 11.65
C LEU A 296 6.37 13.15 10.80
N THR A 297 5.43 12.41 11.41
CA THR A 297 4.55 11.48 10.70
C THR A 297 3.64 12.26 9.77
N ASN A 298 3.04 13.35 10.24
CA ASN A 298 2.22 14.25 9.43
C ASN A 298 3.03 14.90 8.31
N TYR A 299 4.29 15.27 8.52
CA TYR A 299 5.16 15.79 7.47
C TYR A 299 5.45 14.69 6.44
N LEU A 300 5.91 13.51 6.83
CA LEU A 300 6.10 12.40 5.88
C LEU A 300 4.82 11.95 5.16
N SER A 301 3.64 12.17 5.77
CA SER A 301 2.32 11.92 5.18
C SER A 301 1.82 13.07 4.28
N ASN A 302 2.15 14.32 4.62
CA ASN A 302 1.75 15.57 3.95
C ASN A 302 2.86 16.14 3.06
N VAL A 303 4.00 15.47 2.92
CA VAL A 303 5.02 15.78 1.92
C VAL A 303 4.51 15.30 0.56
N GLU A 304 3.41 15.92 0.14
CA GLU A 304 3.15 16.24 -1.27
C GLU A 304 4.36 17.05 -1.85
N GLY A 305 5.18 17.68 -1.00
CA GLY A 305 6.32 18.52 -1.39
C GLY A 305 7.55 17.79 -2.00
N LEU A 306 7.66 16.46 -1.88
CA LEU A 306 8.62 15.65 -2.63
C LEU A 306 7.91 14.59 -3.49
N GLU A 307 6.74 14.95 -4.02
CA GLU A 307 6.18 14.31 -5.21
C GLU A 307 7.26 14.17 -6.30
N GLY A 308 7.13 13.15 -7.16
CA GLY A 308 8.14 12.79 -8.15
C GLY A 308 8.74 13.97 -8.95
N VAL A 309 7.99 15.05 -9.14
CA VAL A 309 8.44 16.31 -9.76
C VAL A 309 9.57 17.00 -8.97
N GLY A 310 9.46 17.07 -7.64
CA GLY A 310 10.47 17.66 -6.76
C GLY A 310 11.80 16.93 -6.82
N LEU A 311 11.77 15.59 -6.89
CA LEU A 311 12.94 14.73 -6.99
C LEU A 311 13.55 14.68 -8.38
N ARG A 312 12.76 14.83 -9.46
CA ARG A 312 13.31 14.90 -10.85
C ARG A 312 14.36 15.99 -11.03
N GLN A 313 14.25 17.09 -10.28
CA GLN A 313 15.22 18.17 -10.31
C GLN A 313 16.46 17.91 -9.46
N LEU A 314 16.47 16.88 -8.59
CA LEU A 314 17.60 16.57 -7.72
C LEU A 314 18.89 16.39 -8.53
N GLY A 315 18.81 15.66 -9.66
CA GLY A 315 19.95 15.43 -10.56
C GLY A 315 20.59 16.71 -11.11
N SER A 316 19.83 17.82 -11.23
CA SER A 316 20.38 19.09 -11.71
C SER A 316 21.34 19.76 -10.72
N PHE A 317 21.23 19.44 -9.42
CA PHE A 317 22.12 19.94 -8.37
C PHE A 317 23.38 19.07 -8.18
N LEU A 318 23.49 17.94 -8.87
CA LEU A 318 24.54 16.96 -8.64
C LEU A 318 25.57 16.98 -9.76
N LYS A 319 26.84 17.19 -9.40
CA LYS A 319 27.95 17.01 -10.33
C LYS A 319 28.14 15.52 -10.58
N THR A 320 27.77 15.10 -11.78
CA THR A 320 28.05 13.76 -12.29
C THR A 320 29.12 13.85 -13.37
N SER A 321 30.07 12.92 -13.38
CA SER A 321 30.74 12.58 -14.64
C SER A 321 29.68 11.94 -15.54
N SER A 322 29.71 12.24 -16.84
CA SER A 322 28.65 11.97 -17.84
C SER A 322 28.14 10.52 -17.98
N GLU A 323 28.67 9.57 -17.20
CA GLU A 323 28.34 8.14 -17.23
C GLU A 323 27.89 7.57 -15.87
N VAL A 324 27.86 8.36 -14.78
CA VAL A 324 27.53 7.82 -13.46
C VAL A 324 26.02 7.79 -13.24
N ASN A 325 25.48 6.60 -13.02
CA ASN A 325 24.09 6.38 -12.66
C ASN A 325 23.77 7.12 -11.34
N LEU A 326 22.74 7.97 -11.34
CA LEU A 326 22.33 8.82 -10.21
C LEU A 326 21.61 8.06 -9.09
N LEU A 327 21.80 6.74 -9.00
CA LEU A 327 21.04 5.86 -8.12
C LEU A 327 21.81 5.47 -6.85
N GLY A 328 23.04 5.96 -6.65
CA GLY A 328 23.79 5.75 -5.41
C GLY A 328 24.03 4.28 -5.05
N ASN A 329 24.21 3.40 -6.05
CA ASN A 329 24.27 1.95 -5.86
C ASN A 329 23.02 1.33 -5.19
N LEU A 330 21.87 1.99 -5.29
CA LEU A 330 20.57 1.46 -4.91
C LEU A 330 19.92 0.75 -6.11
N TYR A 331 19.01 -0.15 -5.76
CA TYR A 331 18.28 -1.03 -6.65
C TYR A 331 16.80 -0.93 -6.31
N ARG A 332 16.00 -0.83 -7.36
CA ARG A 332 14.56 -0.77 -7.26
C ARG A 332 13.99 -2.16 -7.01
N MET A 333 13.09 -2.26 -6.05
CA MET A 333 12.36 -3.48 -5.75
C MET A 333 10.90 -3.18 -5.44
N THR A 334 10.10 -4.23 -5.44
CA THR A 334 8.68 -4.17 -5.06
C THR A 334 8.42 -5.02 -3.84
N THR A 335 7.66 -4.47 -2.91
CA THR A 335 7.23 -5.11 -1.67
C THR A 335 5.95 -5.92 -1.91
N SER A 336 5.51 -6.70 -0.92
CA SER A 336 4.31 -7.55 -1.04
C SER A 336 3.01 -6.76 -1.19
N ASP A 337 2.98 -5.53 -0.67
CA ASP A 337 1.93 -4.52 -0.85
C ASP A 337 2.13 -3.69 -2.13
N CYS A 338 3.03 -4.11 -3.02
CA CYS A 338 3.31 -3.54 -4.34
C CYS A 338 3.96 -2.15 -4.36
N HIS A 339 4.34 -1.59 -3.21
CA HIS A 339 5.14 -0.37 -3.17
C HIS A 339 6.54 -0.57 -3.76
N VAL A 340 7.05 0.47 -4.39
CA VAL A 340 8.38 0.58 -4.97
C VAL A 340 9.33 1.15 -3.92
N LYS A 341 10.43 0.44 -3.69
CA LYS A 341 11.47 0.81 -2.72
C LYS A 341 12.85 0.80 -3.37
N TRP A 342 13.72 1.68 -2.90
CA TRP A 342 15.13 1.73 -3.28
C TRP A 342 15.98 1.12 -2.18
N VAL A 343 16.56 -0.04 -2.46
CA VAL A 343 17.35 -0.79 -1.47
C VAL A 343 18.80 -0.97 -1.93
N CYS A 344 19.71 -1.18 -0.99
CA CYS A 344 21.10 -1.43 -1.33
C CYS A 344 21.26 -2.79 -2.02
N ARG A 345 22.41 -2.98 -2.66
CA ARG A 345 22.74 -4.22 -3.37
C ARG A 345 22.60 -5.46 -2.50
N ASP A 346 22.97 -5.37 -1.22
CA ASP A 346 22.97 -6.50 -0.30
C ASP A 346 21.53 -6.95 0.00
N HIS A 347 20.63 -6.00 0.29
CA HIS A 347 19.19 -6.28 0.47
C HIS A 347 18.53 -6.75 -0.84
N TYR A 348 18.85 -6.13 -1.98
CA TYR A 348 18.32 -6.55 -3.27
C TYR A 348 18.63 -8.03 -3.57
N ARG A 349 19.89 -8.43 -3.38
CA ARG A 349 20.36 -9.81 -3.63
C ARG A 349 19.83 -10.82 -2.63
N ALA A 350 19.62 -10.39 -1.39
CA ALA A 350 18.95 -11.22 -0.41
C ALA A 350 17.52 -11.53 -0.88
N SER A 351 16.79 -10.51 -1.36
CA SER A 351 15.38 -10.63 -1.78
C SER A 351 15.20 -11.38 -3.09
N TYR A 352 16.07 -11.11 -4.05
CA TYR A 352 15.98 -11.69 -5.38
C TYR A 352 17.16 -12.63 -5.59
N GLN A 353 16.88 -13.92 -5.46
CA GLN A 353 17.86 -15.00 -5.53
C GLN A 353 18.88 -14.81 -6.68
N GLU A 354 20.14 -14.53 -6.33
CA GLU A 354 21.22 -14.18 -7.27
C GLU A 354 21.35 -15.19 -8.43
N LYS A 355 21.10 -16.48 -8.16
CA LYS A 355 21.12 -17.54 -9.18
C LYS A 355 20.12 -17.29 -10.32
N HIS A 356 18.92 -16.82 -10.00
CA HIS A 356 17.88 -16.53 -11.00
C HIS A 356 18.19 -15.24 -11.75
N ALA A 357 18.68 -14.21 -11.06
CA ALA A 357 19.15 -12.98 -11.69
C ALA A 357 20.31 -13.25 -12.67
N GLN A 358 21.27 -14.11 -12.28
CA GLN A 358 22.37 -14.51 -13.15
C GLN A 358 21.89 -15.25 -14.41
N LYS A 359 20.99 -16.23 -14.26
CA LYS A 359 20.43 -16.93 -15.44
C LYS A 359 19.74 -15.95 -16.39
N LEU A 360 18.99 -14.98 -15.87
CA LEU A 360 18.37 -13.96 -16.69
C LEU A 360 19.42 -13.10 -17.42
N ARG A 361 20.46 -12.63 -16.71
CA ARG A 361 21.59 -11.88 -17.31
C ARG A 361 22.20 -12.64 -18.49
N ASP A 362 22.46 -13.93 -18.31
CA ASP A 362 23.08 -14.76 -19.34
C ASP A 362 22.18 -14.85 -20.59
N VAL A 363 20.88 -15.11 -20.41
CA VAL A 363 19.92 -15.20 -21.52
C VAL A 363 19.74 -13.85 -22.24
N VAL A 364 19.62 -12.75 -21.49
CA VAL A 364 19.49 -11.40 -22.06
C VAL A 364 20.74 -11.04 -22.87
N LYS A 365 21.93 -11.32 -22.33
CA LYS A 365 23.20 -11.07 -23.02
C LYS A 365 23.36 -11.91 -24.28
N LEU A 366 22.98 -13.19 -24.24
CA LEU A 366 23.00 -14.07 -25.41
C LEU A 366 22.08 -13.57 -26.54
N ALA A 367 20.97 -12.92 -26.18
CA ALA A 367 20.05 -12.29 -27.12
C ALA A 367 20.48 -10.87 -27.54
N LEU A 368 21.65 -10.38 -27.08
CA LEU A 368 22.13 -9.01 -27.28
C LEU A 368 21.16 -7.94 -26.74
N GLY A 369 20.43 -8.27 -25.68
CA GLY A 369 19.60 -7.32 -24.94
C GLY A 369 20.36 -6.64 -23.80
N GLU A 370 19.66 -5.75 -23.11
CA GLU A 370 20.15 -5.00 -21.96
C GLU A 370 19.29 -5.33 -20.73
N PHE A 371 19.94 -5.54 -19.59
CA PHE A 371 19.27 -5.66 -18.30
C PHE A 371 19.86 -4.62 -17.35
N ASP A 372 19.10 -3.56 -17.10
CA ASP A 372 19.37 -2.61 -16.04
C ASP A 372 18.84 -3.20 -14.73
N GLU A 373 19.74 -3.82 -13.97
CA GLU A 373 19.41 -4.47 -12.70
C GLU A 373 19.00 -3.46 -11.62
N GLN A 374 19.51 -2.22 -11.66
CA GLN A 374 19.15 -1.19 -10.68
C GLN A 374 17.72 -0.71 -10.89
N LEU A 375 17.27 -0.61 -12.13
CA LEU A 375 15.87 -0.30 -12.44
C LEU A 375 14.98 -1.55 -12.49
N GLY A 376 15.55 -2.75 -12.56
CA GLY A 376 14.79 -3.96 -12.86
C GLY A 376 14.18 -3.92 -14.27
N LYS A 377 14.88 -3.33 -15.24
CA LYS A 377 14.39 -3.10 -16.60
C LYS A 377 15.13 -3.96 -17.61
N VAL A 378 14.39 -4.73 -18.39
CA VAL A 378 14.93 -5.55 -19.48
C VAL A 378 14.47 -4.99 -20.83
N THR A 379 15.42 -4.80 -21.74
CA THR A 379 15.16 -4.51 -23.17
C THR A 379 15.76 -5.61 -24.02
N ILE A 380 14.95 -6.34 -24.79
CA ILE A 380 15.42 -7.53 -25.52
C ILE A 380 14.69 -7.73 -26.86
N THR A 381 15.44 -8.17 -27.87
CA THR A 381 14.88 -8.62 -29.16
C THR A 381 15.07 -10.13 -29.31
N LEU A 382 13.97 -10.87 -29.36
CA LEU A 382 13.96 -12.33 -29.49
C LEU A 382 13.78 -12.71 -30.96
N LYS A 383 14.77 -13.42 -31.52
CA LYS A 383 14.81 -13.75 -32.97
C LYS A 383 14.33 -15.17 -33.32
N SER A 384 13.93 -15.98 -32.33
CA SER A 384 13.44 -17.34 -32.53
C SER A 384 12.56 -17.81 -31.38
N SER A 385 11.75 -18.86 -31.61
CA SER A 385 10.98 -19.56 -30.56
C SER A 385 11.87 -20.08 -29.44
N PHE A 386 13.01 -20.67 -29.80
CA PHE A 386 13.94 -21.24 -28.85
C PHE A 386 14.50 -20.18 -27.88
N ALA A 387 14.93 -19.03 -28.42
CA ALA A 387 15.41 -17.91 -27.61
C ALA A 387 14.29 -17.36 -26.70
N ALA A 388 13.06 -17.31 -27.22
CA ALA A 388 11.91 -16.86 -26.44
C ALA A 388 11.59 -17.81 -25.28
N ALA A 389 11.56 -19.12 -25.51
CA ALA A 389 11.30 -20.12 -24.47
C ALA A 389 12.35 -20.07 -23.33
N GLU A 390 13.64 -19.96 -23.68
CA GLU A 390 14.70 -19.80 -22.68
C GLU A 390 14.53 -18.51 -21.87
N PHE A 391 14.17 -17.41 -22.54
CA PHE A 391 13.88 -16.14 -21.88
C PHE A 391 12.67 -16.21 -20.96
N TYR A 392 11.55 -16.78 -21.40
CA TYR A 392 10.32 -16.95 -20.62
C TYR A 392 10.57 -17.77 -19.35
N ASN A 393 11.34 -18.84 -19.47
CA ASN A 393 11.76 -19.66 -18.33
C ASN A 393 12.68 -18.89 -17.35
N ALA A 394 13.53 -18.00 -17.85
CA ALA A 394 14.38 -17.17 -16.99
C ALA A 394 13.58 -16.06 -16.27
N VAL A 395 12.76 -15.29 -17.00
CA VAL A 395 11.99 -14.16 -16.45
C VAL A 395 10.92 -14.60 -15.47
N SER A 396 10.29 -15.76 -15.68
CA SER A 396 9.30 -16.32 -14.73
C SER A 396 9.88 -16.65 -13.35
N LYS A 397 11.21 -16.77 -13.24
CA LYS A 397 11.93 -17.05 -11.98
C LYS A 397 12.64 -15.82 -11.42
N ALA A 398 12.94 -14.84 -12.27
CA ALA A 398 13.60 -13.60 -11.88
C ALA A 398 12.57 -12.57 -11.37
N LYS A 399 12.40 -12.52 -10.04
CA LYS A 399 11.46 -11.59 -9.39
C LYS A 399 11.89 -10.12 -9.40
N GLY A 400 13.15 -9.84 -9.75
CA GLY A 400 13.69 -8.48 -9.81
C GLY A 400 13.42 -7.72 -11.13
N VAL A 401 12.64 -8.28 -12.07
CA VAL A 401 12.27 -7.59 -13.31
C VAL A 401 10.92 -6.91 -13.12
N LEU A 402 10.89 -5.59 -13.26
CA LEU A 402 9.73 -4.72 -13.09
C LEU A 402 9.21 -4.18 -14.41
N GLU A 403 10.11 -3.81 -15.32
CA GLU A 403 9.77 -3.35 -16.69
C GLU A 403 10.39 -4.30 -17.73
N LEU A 404 9.56 -4.77 -18.65
CA LEU A 404 9.98 -5.61 -19.76
C LEU A 404 9.61 -4.94 -21.09
N ILE A 405 10.64 -4.64 -21.88
CA ILE A 405 10.52 -4.18 -23.26
C ILE A 405 11.01 -5.31 -24.15
N VAL A 406 10.09 -5.91 -24.90
CA VAL A 406 10.38 -7.10 -25.72
C VAL A 406 9.92 -6.89 -27.16
N ASP A 407 10.82 -7.19 -28.09
CA ASP A 407 10.52 -7.27 -29.53
C ASP A 407 10.59 -8.73 -29.98
N LEU A 408 9.48 -9.25 -30.50
CA LEU A 408 9.38 -10.60 -31.05
C LEU A 408 9.67 -10.57 -32.56
N SER A 409 10.95 -10.52 -32.90
CA SER A 409 11.49 -10.45 -34.27
C SER A 409 11.46 -11.79 -35.04
N TRP A 410 10.43 -12.60 -34.84
CA TRP A 410 10.24 -13.90 -35.51
C TRP A 410 8.76 -14.21 -35.79
N ARG A 411 8.45 -15.30 -36.49
CA ARG A 411 7.05 -15.71 -36.76
C ARG A 411 6.51 -16.51 -35.58
N PHE A 412 5.88 -15.82 -34.63
CA PHE A 412 5.26 -16.44 -33.47
C PHE A 412 3.75 -16.69 -33.70
N ASN A 413 3.17 -17.58 -32.90
CA ASN A 413 1.76 -17.95 -32.92
C ASN A 413 1.12 -17.69 -31.54
N ARG A 414 -0.16 -18.05 -31.39
CA ARG A 414 -0.91 -17.85 -30.14
C ARG A 414 -0.28 -18.56 -28.93
N SER A 415 0.24 -19.77 -29.10
CA SER A 415 0.90 -20.54 -28.04
C SER A 415 2.10 -19.79 -27.47
N ASP A 416 2.88 -19.10 -28.31
CA ASP A 416 4.05 -18.34 -27.86
C ASP A 416 3.67 -17.13 -26.99
N LEU A 417 2.53 -16.50 -27.27
CA LEU A 417 1.99 -15.42 -26.45
C LEU A 417 1.39 -15.93 -25.14
N GLU A 418 0.76 -17.11 -25.16
CA GLU A 418 0.25 -17.77 -23.95
C GLU A 418 1.41 -18.16 -23.01
N GLU A 419 2.52 -18.66 -23.55
CA GLU A 419 3.74 -18.93 -22.78
C GLU A 419 4.34 -17.66 -22.16
N LEU A 420 4.39 -16.55 -22.93
CA LEU A 420 4.81 -15.25 -22.40
C LEU A 420 3.88 -14.80 -21.26
N ALA A 421 2.57 -14.88 -21.44
CA ALA A 421 1.59 -14.50 -20.43
C ALA A 421 1.75 -15.35 -19.15
N ASP A 422 1.97 -16.66 -19.29
CA ASP A 422 2.19 -17.56 -18.16
C ASP A 422 3.52 -17.31 -17.45
N ALA A 423 4.56 -16.93 -18.18
CA ALA A 423 5.82 -16.49 -17.60
C ALA A 423 5.63 -15.19 -16.80
N LEU A 424 4.88 -14.24 -17.35
CA LEU A 424 4.60 -12.94 -16.71
C LEU A 424 3.79 -13.11 -15.41
N LYS A 425 2.75 -13.95 -15.40
CA LYS A 425 1.98 -14.27 -14.19
C LYS A 425 2.83 -14.81 -13.04
N LYS A 426 3.96 -15.46 -13.37
CA LYS A 426 4.90 -16.02 -12.39
C LYS A 426 6.04 -15.06 -12.06
N SER A 427 6.26 -14.01 -12.85
CA SER A 427 7.32 -13.02 -12.67
C SER A 427 6.95 -11.93 -11.66
N GLY A 428 7.78 -10.89 -11.56
CA GLY A 428 7.46 -9.63 -10.88
C GLY A 428 7.21 -8.46 -11.84
N VAL A 429 7.02 -8.74 -13.14
CA VAL A 429 6.91 -7.71 -14.19
C VAL A 429 5.58 -6.98 -14.07
N SER A 430 5.67 -5.66 -13.88
CA SER A 430 4.52 -4.76 -13.75
C SER A 430 4.22 -4.00 -15.05
N ILE A 431 5.25 -3.76 -15.86
CA ILE A 431 5.14 -3.00 -17.12
C ILE A 431 5.65 -3.88 -18.26
N LEU A 432 4.77 -4.21 -19.21
CA LEU A 432 5.12 -4.88 -20.45
C LEU A 432 4.96 -3.91 -21.63
N ARG A 433 6.04 -3.72 -22.39
CA ARG A 433 6.03 -3.09 -23.71
C ARG A 433 6.39 -4.15 -24.74
N LEU A 434 5.38 -4.60 -25.49
CA LEU A 434 5.53 -5.61 -26.52
C LEU A 434 5.48 -4.95 -27.90
N ASP A 435 6.59 -5.02 -28.65
CA ASP A 435 6.60 -4.57 -30.04
C ASP A 435 6.20 -5.71 -30.98
N LEU A 436 5.17 -5.42 -31.80
CA LEU A 436 4.59 -6.32 -32.79
C LEU A 436 4.82 -5.82 -34.22
N GLN A 437 5.91 -5.08 -34.47
CA GLN A 437 6.26 -4.44 -35.76
C GLN A 437 5.93 -5.28 -37.02
N ARG A 438 6.04 -6.62 -36.98
CA ARG A 438 5.70 -7.51 -38.10
C ARG A 438 4.21 -7.59 -38.46
N PHE A 439 3.30 -7.18 -37.58
CA PHE A 439 1.86 -7.05 -37.87
C PHE A 439 1.50 -5.68 -38.48
N ARG A 440 2.44 -4.74 -38.56
CA ARG A 440 2.22 -3.44 -39.23
C ARG A 440 2.16 -3.55 -40.75
N THR A 441 2.38 -4.73 -41.33
CA THR A 441 2.16 -4.94 -42.77
C THR A 441 0.66 -4.90 -43.07
N SER A 442 0.24 -3.81 -43.71
CA SER A 442 -1.04 -3.55 -44.42
C SER A 442 -2.19 -2.81 -43.71
N LEU A 443 -1.91 -1.86 -42.82
CA LEU A 443 -2.87 -0.77 -42.57
C LEU A 443 -2.32 0.53 -43.17
N PRO A 444 -2.95 1.12 -44.20
CA PRO A 444 -2.54 2.42 -44.69
C PRO A 444 -2.62 3.41 -43.53
N SER A 445 -1.50 4.09 -43.30
CA SER A 445 -1.27 5.07 -42.25
C SER A 445 -2.39 6.12 -42.21
N LYS A 446 -3.41 5.88 -41.38
CA LYS A 446 -4.21 6.94 -40.77
C LYS A 446 -3.71 7.09 -39.35
N ASN A 447 -3.05 8.21 -39.10
CA ASN A 447 -2.58 8.61 -37.79
C ASN A 447 -3.77 8.61 -36.82
N PHE A 448 -3.79 7.68 -35.88
CA PHE A 448 -4.50 7.85 -34.63
C PHE A 448 -3.44 8.05 -33.54
N LEU A 449 -3.35 9.29 -33.06
CA LEU A 449 -2.80 9.59 -31.75
C LEU A 449 -3.81 9.06 -30.72
N ILE A 450 -3.36 8.20 -29.82
CA ILE A 450 -3.98 7.99 -28.50
C ILE A 450 -2.97 8.51 -27.50
#